data_AF-A0A3C2AMC5-F1
#
_entry.id   AF-A0A3C2AMC5-F1
#
_cell.length_a   1.000
_cell.length_b   1.000
_cell.length_c   1.000
_cell.angle_alpha   90.00
_cell.angle_beta   90.00
_cell.angle_gamma   90.00
#
_symmetry.space_group_name_H-M   'P 1'
#
loop_
_entity.id
_entity.type
_entity.pdbx_description
1 polymer ?
#
loop_
_entity_poly.entity_id
_entity_poly.type
_entity_poly.pdbx_seq_one_letter_code
_entity_poly.pdbx_strand_id
1 'polypeptide(L)'
;MGKRILLPKNLDLHQLLEENPPTYSFRQDHFAYIIYLILHLSGRQKEQKVVDGWTALSITALKDQGIAQASKILTHLEEELGVIECDHKYKPGEKCMWYRLAPPYREIGFQEYTITQSAFIKRLKKNELEHKQTAKQHRHLTKHFNENLTIDADAAIHTINAQYEEQIALPPEERKKNKKNKPKDPYTVYTSAYTAIHKFSEQSFSYSVSDSNKRLNTNLTSIPKIVRPHITYSGEPLANLDISNSQPFLSLVLLQPWFYETNTSNQKEGKINFSCISPQVRQAIPMLSHTSHNATSPLMLLKTSELTDNEVVMNYKHLVCSGKLYDHILQEMNNPTMTRDDVKRDFLRAMYSDNRFTQCPVKRMFRELFPEVYQLFALYKRKNKKAFPIALQQIEATLILDRVSKRIAREFPGLPIYTIHDSVVTLMAYRKRIQQIMEEEIETAIGFKPSFGEEWL
;
A
#
# COMPACT_ATOMS: atom_id res chain seq x y z
N MET A 1 26.38 2.36 -18.68
CA MET A 1 24.93 2.49 -18.96
C MET A 1 24.38 3.60 -18.07
N GLY A 2 23.73 4.61 -18.67
CA GLY A 2 23.11 5.71 -17.95
C GLY A 2 21.85 5.27 -17.17
N LYS A 3 21.30 6.15 -16.33
CA LYS A 3 19.99 5.94 -15.66
C LYS A 3 18.97 6.86 -16.33
N ARG A 4 17.93 6.27 -16.93
CA ARG A 4 16.80 7.02 -17.52
C ARG A 4 15.86 7.52 -16.43
N ILE A 5 15.46 8.78 -16.54
CA ILE A 5 14.46 9.44 -15.69
C ILE A 5 13.50 10.23 -16.58
N LEU A 6 12.34 10.59 -16.02
CA LEU A 6 11.31 11.36 -16.74
C LEU A 6 11.35 12.84 -16.36
N LEU A 7 11.25 13.70 -17.38
CA LEU A 7 11.04 15.15 -17.26
C LEU A 7 9.75 15.55 -17.99
N PRO A 8 9.14 16.70 -17.66
CA PRO A 8 7.99 17.22 -18.41
C PRO A 8 8.30 17.34 -19.89
N LYS A 9 7.36 16.97 -20.76
CA LYS A 9 7.56 16.95 -22.21
C LYS A 9 7.97 18.31 -22.78
N ASN A 10 7.44 19.39 -22.19
CA ASN A 10 7.67 20.77 -22.61
C ASN A 10 8.83 21.47 -21.87
N LEU A 11 9.67 20.71 -21.15
CA LEU A 11 10.83 21.25 -20.43
C LEU A 11 12.13 21.02 -21.20
N ASP A 12 12.67 22.02 -21.88
CA ASP A 12 14.05 21.98 -22.35
C ASP A 12 15.00 22.49 -21.24
N LEU A 13 15.45 21.57 -20.39
CA LEU A 13 16.34 21.92 -19.28
C LEU A 13 17.71 22.39 -19.76
N HIS A 14 18.17 21.92 -20.92
CA HIS A 14 19.49 22.31 -21.44
C HIS A 14 19.46 23.78 -21.87
N GLN A 15 18.49 24.13 -22.71
CA GLN A 15 18.29 25.49 -23.19
C GLN A 15 18.10 26.47 -22.02
N LEU A 16 17.25 26.15 -21.05
CA LEU A 16 17.01 27.01 -19.89
C LEU A 16 18.27 27.29 -19.06
N LEU A 17 19.16 26.30 -18.92
CA LEU A 17 20.43 26.45 -18.21
C LEU A 17 21.51 27.16 -19.03
N GLU A 18 21.41 27.19 -20.36
CA GLU A 18 22.27 28.00 -21.22
C GLU A 18 21.84 29.47 -21.20
N GLU A 19 20.54 29.74 -21.25
CA GLU A 19 19.98 31.09 -21.20
C GLU A 19 20.15 31.74 -19.82
N ASN A 20 19.99 30.95 -18.74
CA ASN A 20 20.07 31.42 -17.36
C ASN A 20 21.03 30.54 -16.54
N PRO A 21 22.36 30.61 -16.79
CA PRO A 21 23.33 29.72 -16.17
C PRO A 21 23.54 30.04 -14.68
N PRO A 22 23.63 29.01 -13.80
CA PRO A 22 23.98 29.20 -12.40
C PRO A 22 25.37 29.86 -12.22
N THR A 23 25.47 30.78 -11.27
CA THR A 23 26.73 31.45 -10.90
C THR A 23 27.72 30.56 -10.13
N TYR A 24 27.35 29.31 -9.85
CA TYR A 24 28.14 28.35 -9.10
C TYR A 24 28.37 27.07 -9.91
N SER A 25 29.42 26.32 -9.59
CA SER A 25 29.67 25.03 -10.24
C SER A 25 28.48 24.08 -10.06
N PHE A 26 27.91 23.63 -11.17
CA PHE A 26 26.70 22.83 -11.20
C PHE A 26 26.82 21.63 -12.14
N ARG A 27 25.80 20.75 -12.07
CA ARG A 27 25.62 19.65 -13.01
C ARG A 27 24.15 19.59 -13.39
N GLN A 28 23.87 19.56 -14.69
CA GLN A 28 22.51 19.43 -15.23
C GLN A 28 21.79 18.17 -14.69
N ASP A 29 22.52 17.05 -14.54
CA ASP A 29 22.00 15.80 -13.94
C ASP A 29 21.36 16.02 -12.56
N HIS A 30 21.87 16.96 -11.75
CA HIS A 30 21.30 17.26 -10.44
C HIS A 30 19.99 18.04 -10.54
N PHE A 31 19.88 18.99 -11.48
CA PHE A 31 18.64 19.71 -11.76
C PHE A 31 17.56 18.74 -12.26
N ALA A 32 17.89 17.95 -13.28
CA ALA A 32 17.01 16.95 -13.86
C ALA A 32 16.51 15.96 -12.80
N TYR A 33 17.40 15.48 -11.93
CA TYR A 33 17.01 14.53 -10.89
C TYR A 33 16.11 15.16 -9.81
N ILE A 34 16.32 16.43 -9.43
CA ILE A 34 15.41 17.13 -8.51
C ILE A 34 14.01 17.28 -9.13
N ILE A 35 13.92 17.70 -10.40
CA ILE A 35 12.65 17.79 -11.12
C ILE A 35 11.96 16.43 -11.18
N TYR A 36 12.70 15.37 -11.52
CA TYR A 36 12.21 14.00 -11.49
C TYR A 36 11.71 13.59 -10.10
N LEU A 37 12.39 13.97 -9.01
CA LEU A 37 11.92 13.66 -7.65
C LEU A 37 10.60 14.35 -7.32
N ILE A 38 10.41 15.61 -7.74
CA ILE A 38 9.14 16.34 -7.56
C ILE A 38 8.01 15.58 -8.27
N LEU A 39 8.23 15.14 -9.51
CA LEU A 39 7.27 14.33 -10.27
C LEU A 39 7.00 12.99 -9.58
N HIS A 40 8.06 12.22 -9.31
CA HIS A 40 8.00 10.83 -8.86
C HIS A 40 7.46 10.67 -7.43
N LEU A 41 7.69 11.65 -6.54
CA LEU A 41 7.28 11.57 -5.14
C LEU A 41 5.90 12.17 -4.87
N SER A 42 5.39 13.05 -5.75
CA SER A 42 4.08 13.72 -5.60
C SER A 42 2.92 12.74 -5.34
N GLY A 43 2.91 11.60 -6.01
CA GLY A 43 1.91 10.53 -5.82
C GLY A 43 2.18 9.56 -4.66
N ARG A 44 3.40 9.55 -4.10
CA ARG A 44 3.86 8.54 -3.12
C ARG A 44 3.73 9.01 -1.68
N GLN A 45 3.73 10.31 -1.41
CA GLN A 45 3.74 10.87 -0.04
C GLN A 45 2.36 10.90 0.65
N LYS A 46 1.59 9.81 0.55
CA LYS A 46 0.24 9.65 1.15
C LYS A 46 0.23 9.82 2.68
N GLU A 47 1.37 9.70 3.35
CA GLU A 47 1.49 9.81 4.82
C GLU A 47 1.87 11.22 5.32
N GLN A 48 2.56 12.03 4.51
CA GLN A 48 3.18 13.29 4.98
C GLN A 48 2.21 14.48 5.07
N LYS A 49 0.89 14.24 4.99
CA LYS A 49 -0.14 15.29 5.03
C LYS A 49 0.04 16.38 3.95
N VAL A 50 0.86 16.16 2.92
CA VAL A 50 1.07 17.10 1.83
C VAL A 50 -0.25 17.29 1.08
N VAL A 51 -0.56 18.53 0.70
CA VAL A 51 -1.80 18.90 -0.01
C VAL A 51 -1.56 18.68 -1.51
N ASP A 52 -2.57 18.21 -2.22
CA ASP A 52 -2.45 17.68 -3.59
C ASP A 52 -1.66 18.61 -4.53
N GLY A 53 -0.74 18.03 -5.32
CA GLY A 53 0.21 18.72 -6.20
C GLY A 53 1.58 19.02 -5.59
N TRP A 54 1.69 19.09 -4.26
CA TRP A 54 2.96 19.39 -3.58
C TRP A 54 3.76 18.13 -3.25
N THR A 55 5.09 18.27 -3.19
CA THR A 55 6.05 17.23 -2.82
C THR A 55 7.01 17.77 -1.76
N ALA A 56 7.10 17.11 -0.61
CA ALA A 56 8.10 17.48 0.39
C ALA A 56 9.47 16.95 -0.01
N LEU A 57 10.47 17.84 -0.08
CA LEU A 57 11.86 17.47 -0.32
C LEU A 57 12.74 17.91 0.86
N SER A 58 13.49 16.97 1.41
CA SER A 58 14.49 17.26 2.44
C SER A 58 15.81 17.63 1.78
N ILE A 59 16.30 18.85 2.04
CA ILE A 59 17.61 19.31 1.59
C ILE A 59 18.70 18.38 2.12
N THR A 60 18.60 17.92 3.37
CA THR A 60 19.55 16.96 3.96
C THR A 60 19.55 15.66 3.17
N ALA A 61 18.37 15.10 2.87
CA ALA A 61 18.29 13.86 2.10
C ALA A 61 18.84 14.01 0.66
N LEU A 62 18.64 15.16 0.02
CA LEU A 62 19.23 15.45 -1.31
C LEU A 62 20.76 15.53 -1.24
N LYS A 63 21.30 16.16 -0.20
CA LYS A 63 22.76 16.22 0.05
C LYS A 63 23.34 14.83 0.31
N ASP A 64 22.67 14.01 1.11
CA ASP A 64 23.09 12.62 1.39
C ASP A 64 23.09 11.76 0.11
N GLN A 65 22.21 12.07 -0.85
CA GLN A 65 22.19 11.45 -2.18
C GLN A 65 23.30 11.97 -3.12
N GLY A 66 24.09 12.95 -2.70
CA GLY A 66 25.22 13.50 -3.44
C GLY A 66 24.97 14.83 -4.13
N ILE A 67 23.82 15.47 -3.89
CA ILE A 67 23.48 16.78 -4.45
C ILE A 67 23.87 17.86 -3.44
N ALA A 68 25.18 18.13 -3.32
CA ALA A 68 25.72 19.05 -2.32
C ALA A 68 25.09 20.45 -2.38
N GLN A 69 24.82 20.95 -3.59
CA GLN A 69 24.24 22.27 -3.85
C GLN A 69 22.70 22.27 -3.91
N ALA A 70 22.02 21.27 -3.34
CA ALA A 70 20.56 21.12 -3.45
C ALA A 70 19.75 22.39 -3.16
N SER A 71 20.15 23.15 -2.12
CA SER A 71 19.48 24.42 -1.79
C SER A 71 19.57 25.45 -2.92
N LYS A 72 20.77 25.63 -3.50
CA LYS A 72 20.99 26.59 -4.59
C LYS A 72 20.28 26.16 -5.86
N ILE A 73 20.23 24.86 -6.12
CA ILE A 73 19.54 24.30 -7.29
C ILE A 73 18.03 24.54 -7.18
N LEU A 74 17.45 24.31 -6.01
CA LEU A 74 16.02 24.55 -5.77
C LEU A 74 15.67 26.03 -5.95
N THR A 75 16.47 26.94 -5.39
CA THR A 75 16.30 28.39 -5.59
C THR A 75 16.42 28.77 -7.06
N HIS A 76 17.43 28.27 -7.78
CA HIS A 76 17.62 28.56 -9.21
C HIS A 76 16.47 28.04 -10.07
N LEU A 77 15.96 26.83 -9.78
CA LEU A 77 14.79 26.26 -10.46
C LEU A 77 13.51 27.08 -10.25
N GLU A 78 13.39 27.75 -9.10
CA GLU A 78 12.23 28.55 -8.73
C GLU A 78 12.33 29.98 -9.27
N GLU A 79 13.40 30.70 -8.91
CA GLU A 79 13.52 32.15 -9.10
C GLU A 79 14.00 32.50 -10.51
N GLU A 80 14.98 31.77 -11.04
CA GLU A 80 15.62 32.09 -12.32
C GLU A 80 14.96 31.36 -13.50
N LEU A 81 14.61 30.09 -13.31
CA LEU A 81 14.04 29.26 -14.40
C LEU A 81 12.51 29.18 -14.38
N GLY A 82 11.86 29.52 -13.26
CA GLY A 82 10.41 29.42 -13.12
C GLY A 82 9.85 28.01 -13.33
N VAL A 83 10.66 26.95 -13.15
CA VAL A 83 10.29 25.55 -13.39
C VAL A 83 9.49 24.97 -12.24
N ILE A 84 9.72 25.46 -11.02
CA ILE A 84 9.07 24.97 -9.80
C ILE A 84 8.49 26.12 -8.98
N GLU A 85 7.53 25.78 -8.11
CA GLU A 85 7.03 26.64 -7.04
C GLU A 85 7.41 26.04 -5.68
N CYS A 86 7.76 26.87 -4.70
CA CYS A 86 7.98 26.50 -3.31
C CYS A 86 6.85 27.02 -2.41
N ASP A 87 6.54 26.27 -1.34
CA ASP A 87 5.55 26.71 -0.34
C ASP A 87 6.14 27.64 0.73
N HIS A 88 7.46 27.80 0.74
CA HIS A 88 8.29 28.55 1.71
C HIS A 88 7.96 28.31 3.19
N LYS A 89 7.41 27.13 3.52
CA LYS A 89 6.98 26.80 4.89
C LYS A 89 7.88 25.74 5.50
N TYR A 90 9.04 26.17 5.99
CA TYR A 90 9.95 25.30 6.73
C TYR A 90 9.66 25.32 8.23
N LYS A 91 9.70 24.15 8.88
CA LYS A 91 9.71 24.05 10.34
C LYS A 91 10.75 23.01 10.78
N PRO A 92 11.82 23.41 11.49
CA PRO A 92 12.85 22.48 11.95
C PRO A 92 12.25 21.29 12.71
N GLY A 93 12.67 20.08 12.34
CA GLY A 93 12.20 18.82 12.96
C GLY A 93 10.75 18.42 12.67
N GLU A 94 9.92 19.29 12.08
CA GLU A 94 8.50 19.04 11.84
C GLU A 94 8.16 18.97 10.34
N LYS A 95 8.72 19.87 9.52
CA LYS A 95 8.33 20.03 8.11
C LYS A 95 9.49 20.51 7.25
N CYS A 96 9.75 19.78 6.16
CA CYS A 96 10.57 20.26 5.04
C CYS A 96 9.73 21.13 4.11
N MET A 97 10.40 22.00 3.33
CA MET A 97 9.75 22.78 2.27
C MET A 97 9.10 21.86 1.23
N TRP A 98 8.00 22.33 0.66
CA TRP A 98 7.28 21.62 -0.38
C TRP A 98 7.46 22.29 -1.72
N TYR A 99 7.59 21.46 -2.75
CA TYR A 99 7.84 21.87 -4.12
C TYR A 99 6.84 21.24 -5.07
N ARG A 100 6.54 21.92 -6.16
CA ARG A 100 5.75 21.38 -7.29
C ARG A 100 6.22 22.02 -8.59
N LEU A 101 5.93 21.41 -9.73
CA LEU A 101 6.21 22.03 -11.02
C LEU A 101 5.36 23.29 -11.19
N ALA A 102 5.89 24.35 -11.79
CA ALA A 102 5.10 25.53 -12.14
C ALA A 102 4.02 25.18 -13.18
N PRO A 103 2.89 25.91 -13.25
CA PRO A 103 1.77 25.60 -14.12
C PRO A 103 2.11 25.30 -15.59
N PRO A 104 3.05 26.02 -16.25
CA PRO A 104 3.43 25.72 -17.63
C PRO A 104 3.94 24.29 -17.81
N TYR A 105 4.63 23.72 -16.82
CA TYR A 105 5.25 22.40 -16.92
C TYR A 105 4.34 21.26 -16.42
N ARG A 106 3.02 21.50 -16.29
CA ARG A 106 2.02 20.50 -15.87
C ARG A 106 1.18 19.97 -17.03
N GLU A 107 1.83 19.71 -18.15
CA GLU A 107 1.21 19.09 -19.32
C GLU A 107 1.30 17.56 -19.27
N ILE A 108 0.39 16.88 -19.98
CA ILE A 108 0.44 15.43 -20.12
C ILE A 108 1.61 15.01 -21.03
N GLY A 109 2.17 13.85 -20.73
CA GLY A 109 3.35 13.31 -21.41
C GLY A 109 4.67 13.75 -20.80
N PHE A 110 5.68 12.93 -21.05
CA PHE A 110 7.02 13.10 -20.51
C PHE A 110 8.05 12.83 -21.59
N GLN A 111 9.25 13.34 -21.38
CA GLN A 111 10.43 13.01 -22.16
C GLN A 111 11.47 12.30 -21.28
N GLU A 112 12.29 11.46 -21.91
CA GLU A 112 13.36 10.76 -21.23
C GLU A 112 14.60 11.65 -21.11
N TYR A 113 15.18 11.68 -19.91
CA TYR A 113 16.50 12.26 -19.66
C TYR A 113 17.44 11.17 -19.14
N THR A 114 18.62 11.05 -19.73
CA THR A 114 19.62 10.06 -19.32
C THR A 114 20.67 10.69 -18.40
N ILE A 115 20.64 10.32 -17.13
CA ILE A 115 21.74 10.61 -16.20
C ILE A 115 22.94 9.78 -16.63
N THR A 116 24.07 10.43 -16.89
CA THR A 116 25.28 9.77 -17.41
C THR A 116 26.36 9.61 -16.35
N GLN A 117 26.33 10.39 -15.26
CA GLN A 117 27.40 10.40 -14.29
C GLN A 117 27.47 9.11 -13.44
N SER A 118 28.50 8.30 -13.67
CA SER A 118 28.68 6.98 -13.03
C SER A 118 28.68 7.01 -11.49
N ALA A 119 29.36 7.98 -10.87
CA ALA A 119 29.42 8.10 -9.41
C ALA A 119 28.05 8.41 -8.79
N PHE A 120 27.25 9.26 -9.44
CA PHE A 120 25.90 9.58 -8.99
C PHE A 120 24.97 8.39 -9.18
N ILE A 121 25.02 7.73 -10.36
CA ILE A 121 24.26 6.50 -10.62
C ILE A 121 24.56 5.42 -9.57
N LYS A 122 25.83 5.22 -9.19
CA LYS A 122 26.22 4.27 -8.14
C LYS A 122 25.54 4.58 -6.79
N ARG A 123 25.46 5.86 -6.40
CA ARG A 123 24.75 6.28 -5.18
C ARG A 123 23.26 5.99 -5.27
N LEU A 124 22.63 6.31 -6.39
CA LEU A 124 21.20 6.04 -6.61
C LEU A 124 20.85 4.55 -6.52
N LYS A 125 21.75 3.68 -7.01
CA LYS A 125 21.58 2.22 -6.95
C LYS A 125 21.76 1.63 -5.55
N LYS A 126 22.49 2.29 -4.65
CA LYS A 126 22.76 1.77 -3.29
C LYS A 126 21.46 1.52 -2.53
N ASN A 127 20.56 2.51 -2.50
CA ASN A 127 19.26 2.39 -1.81
C ASN A 127 18.37 1.31 -2.45
N GLU A 128 18.43 1.14 -3.77
CA GLU A 128 17.70 0.08 -4.48
C GLU A 128 18.18 -1.32 -4.05
N LEU A 129 19.49 -1.51 -3.87
CA LEU A 129 20.07 -2.78 -3.43
C LEU A 129 19.70 -3.12 -1.97
N GLU A 130 19.75 -2.14 -1.06
CA GLU A 130 19.36 -2.32 0.34
C GLU A 130 17.90 -2.77 0.48
N HIS A 131 17.00 -2.14 -0.27
CA HIS A 131 15.60 -2.54 -0.32
C HIS A 131 15.42 -3.98 -0.80
N LYS A 132 16.11 -4.38 -1.89
CA LYS A 132 16.04 -5.75 -2.42
C LYS A 132 16.52 -6.78 -1.41
N GLN A 133 17.46 -6.44 -0.54
CA GLN A 133 17.99 -7.34 0.48
C GLN A 133 16.94 -7.71 1.54
N THR A 134 16.02 -6.79 1.87
CA THR A 134 14.93 -7.06 2.83
C THR A 134 13.97 -8.15 2.34
N ALA A 135 13.85 -8.34 1.03
CA ALA A 135 12.99 -9.35 0.42
C ALA A 135 13.71 -10.67 0.10
N LYS A 136 14.97 -10.86 0.55
CA LYS A 136 15.78 -12.04 0.23
C LYS A 136 15.10 -13.36 0.64
N GLN A 137 14.36 -13.37 1.75
CA GLN A 137 13.59 -14.53 2.22
C GLN A 137 12.39 -14.88 1.34
N HIS A 138 11.96 -13.95 0.48
CA HIS A 138 10.85 -14.09 -0.45
C HIS A 138 11.34 -14.28 -1.89
N ARG A 139 12.48 -14.96 -2.08
CA ARG A 139 13.06 -15.22 -3.41
C ARG A 139 12.09 -15.94 -4.34
N HIS A 140 11.21 -16.79 -3.80
CA HIS A 140 10.18 -17.47 -4.58
C HIS A 140 9.18 -16.51 -5.23
N LEU A 141 8.92 -15.35 -4.61
CA LEU A 141 8.07 -14.28 -5.16
C LEU A 141 8.87 -13.30 -6.04
N THR A 142 10.13 -13.02 -5.69
CA THR A 142 10.91 -11.98 -6.38
C THR A 142 11.59 -12.47 -7.66
N LYS A 143 11.86 -13.77 -7.81
CA LYS A 143 12.56 -14.34 -8.97
C LYS A 143 11.81 -14.17 -10.30
N HIS A 144 10.49 -13.98 -10.26
CA HIS A 144 9.65 -13.81 -11.45
C HIS A 144 9.45 -12.34 -11.84
N PHE A 145 10.08 -11.39 -11.13
CA PHE A 145 10.23 -10.01 -11.63
C PHE A 145 11.42 -9.95 -12.59
N ASN A 146 11.21 -10.51 -13.78
CA ASN A 146 12.20 -10.66 -14.84
C ASN A 146 11.62 -10.20 -16.18
N GLU A 147 12.35 -10.42 -17.27
CA GLU A 147 12.00 -9.93 -18.61
C GLU A 147 10.67 -10.45 -19.16
N ASN A 148 10.15 -11.55 -18.60
CA ASN A 148 8.85 -12.10 -18.99
C ASN A 148 7.68 -11.30 -18.44
N LEU A 149 7.84 -10.62 -17.31
CA LEU A 149 6.79 -9.79 -16.73
C LEU A 149 6.79 -8.43 -17.44
N THR A 150 5.88 -8.25 -18.39
CA THR A 150 5.87 -7.10 -19.30
C THR A 150 4.58 -6.29 -19.18
N ILE A 151 4.60 -5.07 -19.71
CA ILE A 151 3.43 -4.19 -19.82
C ILE A 151 3.32 -3.67 -21.24
N ASP A 152 2.10 -3.62 -21.78
CA ASP A 152 1.79 -2.80 -22.95
C ASP A 152 1.75 -1.32 -22.52
N ALA A 153 2.91 -0.66 -22.65
CA ALA A 153 3.07 0.71 -22.17
C ALA A 153 2.20 1.70 -22.94
N ASP A 154 2.02 1.51 -24.25
CA ASP A 154 1.25 2.42 -25.10
C ASP A 154 -0.24 2.33 -24.76
N ALA A 155 -0.78 1.10 -24.65
CA ALA A 155 -2.18 0.90 -24.24
C ALA A 155 -2.43 1.39 -22.80
N ALA A 156 -1.47 1.18 -21.89
CA ALA A 156 -1.54 1.68 -20.53
C ALA A 156 -1.53 3.22 -20.46
N ILE A 157 -0.67 3.87 -21.25
CA ILE A 157 -0.58 5.34 -21.33
C ILE A 157 -1.87 5.91 -21.91
N HIS A 158 -2.40 5.31 -22.98
CA HIS A 158 -3.68 5.71 -23.55
C HIS A 158 -4.81 5.66 -22.51
N THR A 159 -4.86 4.58 -21.72
CA THR A 159 -5.85 4.39 -20.65
C THR A 159 -5.77 5.48 -19.57
N ILE A 160 -4.56 5.85 -19.13
CA ILE A 160 -4.41 6.88 -18.09
C ILE A 160 -4.59 8.31 -18.63
N ASN A 161 -4.34 8.54 -19.92
CA ASN A 161 -4.65 9.82 -20.59
C ASN A 161 -6.18 10.03 -20.62
N ALA A 162 -6.95 9.03 -21.07
CA ALA A 162 -8.42 9.09 -21.06
C ALA A 162 -8.97 9.33 -19.65
N GLN A 163 -8.46 8.61 -18.64
CA GLN A 163 -8.83 8.84 -17.24
C GLN A 163 -8.49 10.25 -16.75
N TYR A 164 -7.38 10.83 -17.21
CA TYR A 164 -6.99 12.19 -16.84
C TYR A 164 -7.94 13.22 -17.45
N GLU A 165 -8.27 13.09 -18.74
CA GLU A 165 -9.23 13.94 -19.46
C GLU A 165 -10.61 13.93 -18.79
N GLU A 166 -11.14 12.76 -18.45
CA GLU A 166 -12.37 12.62 -17.68
C GLU A 166 -12.30 13.37 -16.33
N GLN A 167 -11.18 13.26 -15.61
CA GLN A 167 -11.03 13.87 -14.28
C GLN A 167 -10.92 15.39 -14.31
N ILE A 168 -10.30 15.97 -15.34
CA ILE A 168 -10.19 17.43 -15.47
C ILE A 168 -11.51 18.06 -15.93
N ALA A 169 -12.33 17.31 -16.67
CA ALA A 169 -13.67 17.74 -17.09
C ALA A 169 -14.66 17.80 -15.90
N LEU A 170 -14.44 17.00 -14.86
CA LEU A 170 -15.28 17.01 -13.65
C LEU A 170 -15.00 18.23 -12.76
N PRO A 171 -16.04 18.85 -12.17
CA PRO A 171 -15.89 19.83 -11.10
C PRO A 171 -15.12 19.23 -9.90
N PRO A 172 -14.28 20.01 -9.19
CA PRO A 172 -13.47 19.49 -8.09
C PRO A 172 -14.25 18.70 -7.04
N GLU A 173 -15.45 19.13 -6.68
CA GLU A 173 -16.34 18.53 -5.69
C GLU A 173 -16.82 17.11 -6.04
N GLU A 174 -16.90 16.79 -7.33
CA GLU A 174 -17.29 15.48 -7.86
C GLU A 174 -16.10 14.52 -7.97
N ARG A 175 -14.87 15.05 -7.92
CA ARG A 175 -13.66 14.22 -8.02
C ARG A 175 -13.50 13.31 -6.80
N LYS A 176 -12.88 12.16 -7.04
CA LYS A 176 -12.51 11.22 -5.96
C LYS A 176 -11.70 11.94 -4.89
N LYS A 177 -12.19 11.85 -3.65
CA LYS A 177 -11.57 12.51 -2.51
C LYS A 177 -10.41 11.68 -1.94
N ASN A 178 -9.43 12.36 -1.39
CA ASN A 178 -8.32 11.75 -0.65
C ASN A 178 -8.74 11.43 0.81
N LYS A 179 -7.81 10.90 1.61
CA LYS A 179 -8.07 10.51 3.01
C LYS A 179 -8.53 11.67 3.91
N LYS A 180 -8.31 12.93 3.49
CA LYS A 180 -8.75 14.14 4.20
C LYS A 180 -10.05 14.72 3.63
N ASN A 181 -10.77 13.96 2.82
CA ASN A 181 -12.00 14.39 2.16
C ASN A 181 -11.81 15.59 1.21
N LYS A 182 -10.60 15.77 0.66
CA LYS A 182 -10.32 16.79 -0.36
C LYS A 182 -10.27 16.17 -1.75
N PRO A 183 -10.72 16.88 -2.81
CA PRO A 183 -10.55 16.43 -4.19
C PRO A 183 -9.09 16.10 -4.49
N LYS A 184 -8.83 14.96 -5.13
CA LYS A 184 -7.48 14.65 -5.61
C LYS A 184 -7.13 15.55 -6.80
N ASP A 185 -5.88 15.96 -6.87
CA ASP A 185 -5.32 16.62 -8.05
C ASP A 185 -5.17 15.61 -9.21
N PRO A 186 -5.85 15.80 -10.35
CA PRO A 186 -5.77 14.89 -11.48
C PRO A 186 -4.35 14.72 -12.02
N TYR A 187 -3.55 15.80 -12.02
CA TYR A 187 -2.18 15.75 -12.54
C TYR A 187 -1.28 14.86 -11.69
N THR A 188 -1.37 14.96 -10.36
CA THR A 188 -0.65 14.07 -9.43
C THR A 188 -1.06 12.59 -9.59
N VAL A 189 -2.34 12.32 -9.85
CA VAL A 189 -2.82 10.94 -10.12
C VAL A 189 -2.21 10.42 -11.43
N TYR A 190 -2.24 11.25 -12.47
CA TYR A 190 -1.67 10.95 -13.78
C TYR A 190 -0.16 10.69 -13.72
N THR A 191 0.62 11.62 -13.15
CA THR A 191 2.09 11.50 -13.08
C THR A 191 2.53 10.27 -12.28
N SER A 192 1.80 9.95 -11.20
CA SER A 192 2.04 8.73 -10.42
C SER A 192 1.78 7.46 -11.22
N ALA A 193 0.74 7.45 -12.06
CA ALA A 193 0.40 6.31 -12.91
C ALA A 193 1.43 6.13 -14.03
N TYR A 194 1.75 7.22 -14.74
CA TYR A 194 2.74 7.23 -15.81
C TYR A 194 4.11 6.76 -15.30
N THR A 195 4.55 7.27 -14.15
CA THR A 195 5.83 6.87 -13.56
C THR A 195 5.85 5.38 -13.17
N ALA A 196 4.71 4.82 -12.77
CA ALA A 196 4.60 3.39 -12.49
C ALA A 196 4.69 2.54 -13.78
N ILE A 197 4.01 2.98 -14.86
CA ILE A 197 4.08 2.36 -16.19
C ILE A 197 5.52 2.37 -16.70
N HIS A 198 6.16 3.55 -16.74
CA HIS A 198 7.53 3.69 -17.22
C HIS A 198 8.52 2.83 -16.43
N LYS A 199 8.41 2.74 -15.11
CA LYS A 199 9.27 1.85 -14.32
C LYS A 199 9.07 0.38 -14.65
N PHE A 200 7.86 0.00 -15.07
CA PHE A 200 7.52 -1.36 -15.42
C PHE A 200 8.02 -1.71 -16.81
N SER A 201 7.81 -0.82 -17.81
CA SER A 201 8.33 -0.99 -19.17
C SER A 201 9.86 -1.07 -19.21
N GLU A 202 10.51 -0.29 -18.34
CA GLU A 202 11.97 -0.28 -18.16
C GLU A 202 12.52 -1.46 -17.37
N GLN A 203 11.67 -2.40 -16.95
CA GLN A 203 12.03 -3.52 -16.05
C GLN A 203 12.77 -3.06 -14.78
N SER A 204 12.50 -1.83 -14.34
CA SER A 204 13.04 -1.25 -13.11
C SER A 204 12.28 -1.78 -11.90
N PHE A 205 12.39 -3.10 -11.67
CA PHE A 205 11.73 -3.78 -10.57
C PHE A 205 12.41 -3.49 -9.23
N SER A 206 11.58 -3.05 -8.29
CA SER A 206 11.91 -2.73 -6.91
C SER A 206 11.03 -3.56 -6.00
N TYR A 207 11.62 -4.08 -4.93
CA TYR A 207 10.89 -4.83 -3.93
C TYR A 207 11.52 -4.66 -2.55
N SER A 208 10.67 -4.60 -1.53
CA SER A 208 11.08 -4.52 -0.12
C SER A 208 9.98 -5.06 0.79
N VAL A 209 10.36 -5.51 1.98
CA VAL A 209 9.38 -5.90 3.02
C VAL A 209 9.27 -4.75 4.02
N SER A 210 8.04 -4.33 4.32
CA SER A 210 7.82 -3.29 5.33
C SER A 210 8.17 -3.78 6.73
N ASP A 211 8.94 -3.01 7.48
CA ASP A 211 9.28 -3.37 8.87
C ASP A 211 8.07 -3.41 9.80
N SER A 212 7.06 -2.55 9.54
CA SER A 212 5.90 -2.41 10.42
C SER A 212 4.85 -3.48 10.14
N ASN A 213 4.33 -3.54 8.91
CA ASN A 213 3.21 -4.41 8.57
C ASN A 213 3.63 -5.73 7.90
N LYS A 214 4.93 -5.91 7.65
CA LYS A 214 5.52 -7.13 7.05
C LYS A 214 5.04 -7.45 5.63
N ARG A 215 4.29 -6.56 4.98
CA ARG A 215 3.89 -6.73 3.58
C ARG A 215 5.07 -6.58 2.63
N LEU A 216 5.08 -7.40 1.59
CA LEU A 216 5.98 -7.26 0.45
C LEU A 216 5.47 -6.13 -0.45
N ASN A 217 6.26 -5.08 -0.60
CA ASN A 217 6.02 -4.01 -1.54
C ASN A 217 6.79 -4.32 -2.82
N THR A 218 6.12 -4.23 -3.97
CA THR A 218 6.67 -4.42 -5.31
C THR A 218 6.11 -3.39 -6.28
N ASN A 219 6.60 -3.35 -7.52
CA ASN A 219 6.01 -2.55 -8.58
C ASN A 219 4.51 -2.85 -8.76
N LEU A 220 4.09 -4.13 -8.67
CA LEU A 220 2.68 -4.55 -8.75
C LEU A 220 1.82 -4.05 -7.58
N THR A 221 2.39 -3.91 -6.38
CA THR A 221 1.65 -3.32 -5.24
C THR A 221 1.41 -1.82 -5.40
N SER A 222 2.29 -1.14 -6.16
CA SER A 222 2.24 0.31 -6.34
C SER A 222 1.54 0.76 -7.62
N ILE A 223 1.40 -0.14 -8.60
CA ILE A 223 0.80 0.20 -9.89
C ILE A 223 -0.72 0.40 -9.74
N PRO A 224 -1.29 1.47 -10.33
CA PRO A 224 -2.72 1.73 -10.24
C PRO A 224 -3.55 0.57 -10.79
N LYS A 225 -4.72 0.30 -10.18
CA LYS A 225 -5.61 -0.77 -10.63
C LYS A 225 -5.97 -0.68 -12.12
N ILE A 226 -6.23 0.52 -12.63
CA ILE A 226 -6.61 0.74 -14.04
C ILE A 226 -5.50 0.38 -15.05
N VAL A 227 -4.24 0.32 -14.59
CA VAL A 227 -3.08 0.00 -15.44
C VAL A 227 -2.80 -1.49 -15.50
N ARG A 228 -3.25 -2.24 -14.49
CA ARG A 228 -2.97 -3.66 -14.36
C ARG A 228 -3.38 -4.49 -15.60
N PRO A 229 -4.49 -4.17 -16.33
CA PRO A 229 -4.95 -4.98 -17.47
C PRO A 229 -3.97 -5.11 -18.61
N HIS A 230 -2.99 -4.22 -18.63
CA HIS A 230 -1.95 -4.15 -19.63
C HIS A 230 -0.72 -4.99 -19.26
N ILE A 231 -0.72 -5.71 -18.14
CA ILE A 231 0.42 -6.47 -17.63
C ILE A 231 0.25 -7.96 -17.94
N THR A 232 1.27 -8.57 -18.54
CA THR A 232 1.29 -10.00 -18.88
C THR A 232 2.55 -10.68 -18.38
N TYR A 233 2.55 -12.01 -18.35
CA TYR A 233 3.75 -12.81 -18.16
C TYR A 233 4.01 -13.68 -19.38
N SER A 234 5.08 -13.41 -20.11
CA SER A 234 5.38 -14.05 -21.40
C SER A 234 4.22 -13.95 -22.39
N GLY A 235 3.50 -12.82 -22.39
CA GLY A 235 2.32 -12.58 -23.22
C GLY A 235 1.02 -13.19 -22.69
N GLU A 236 1.07 -14.00 -21.64
CA GLU A 236 -0.10 -14.64 -21.04
C GLU A 236 -0.79 -13.73 -20.01
N PRO A 237 -2.13 -13.71 -19.96
CA PRO A 237 -2.88 -12.91 -19.00
C PRO A 237 -2.73 -13.44 -17.57
N LEU A 238 -2.78 -12.52 -16.63
CA LEU A 238 -2.67 -12.80 -15.20
C LEU A 238 -4.03 -12.72 -14.51
N ALA A 239 -4.23 -13.56 -13.48
CA ALA A 239 -5.38 -13.53 -12.59
C ALA A 239 -4.96 -13.04 -11.21
N ASN A 240 -5.78 -12.20 -10.57
CA ASN A 240 -5.61 -11.79 -9.19
C ASN A 240 -6.71 -12.40 -8.30
N LEU A 241 -6.30 -13.28 -7.39
CA LEU A 241 -7.17 -13.96 -6.43
C LEU A 241 -7.15 -13.20 -5.11
N ASP A 242 -8.24 -12.48 -4.79
CA ASP A 242 -8.36 -11.60 -3.61
C ASP A 242 -9.38 -12.14 -2.60
N ILE A 243 -9.16 -11.88 -1.32
CA ILE A 243 -10.11 -12.26 -0.26
C ILE A 243 -11.16 -11.14 -0.12
N SER A 244 -12.43 -11.43 -0.47
CA SER A 244 -13.48 -10.40 -0.69
C SER A 244 -13.70 -9.42 0.48
N ASN A 245 -13.54 -9.90 1.71
CA ASN A 245 -13.65 -9.12 2.96
C ASN A 245 -12.49 -9.44 3.92
N SER A 246 -11.28 -9.51 3.37
CA SER A 246 -10.03 -9.84 4.03
C SER A 246 -9.88 -9.35 5.48
N GLN A 247 -10.02 -8.06 5.76
CA GLN A 247 -9.74 -7.54 7.11
C GLN A 247 -10.73 -8.05 8.19
N PRO A 248 -12.06 -8.01 8.00
CA PRO A 248 -13.00 -8.75 8.85
C PRO A 248 -12.67 -10.25 8.94
N PHE A 249 -12.35 -10.89 7.82
CA PHE A 249 -12.07 -12.33 7.79
C PHE A 249 -10.83 -12.72 8.60
N LEU A 250 -9.72 -12.01 8.43
CA LEU A 250 -8.50 -12.21 9.20
C LEU A 250 -8.71 -11.96 10.70
N SER A 251 -9.65 -11.10 11.06
CA SER A 251 -9.97 -10.84 12.47
C SER A 251 -10.64 -12.02 13.17
N LEU A 252 -11.18 -13.00 12.43
CA LEU A 252 -11.80 -14.20 13.00
C LEU A 252 -10.81 -15.03 13.82
N VAL A 253 -9.51 -15.02 13.46
CA VAL A 253 -8.48 -15.73 14.23
C VAL A 253 -8.30 -15.14 15.62
N LEU A 254 -8.57 -13.83 15.79
CA LEU A 254 -8.47 -13.17 17.08
C LEU A 254 -9.57 -13.63 18.05
N LEU A 255 -10.65 -14.22 17.52
CA LEU A 255 -11.75 -14.81 18.29
C LEU A 255 -11.46 -16.27 18.69
N GLN A 256 -10.31 -16.81 18.32
CA GLN A 256 -9.95 -18.21 18.57
C GLN A 256 -9.03 -18.32 19.78
N PRO A 257 -9.39 -19.09 20.82
CA PRO A 257 -8.53 -19.26 22.00
C PRO A 257 -7.12 -19.75 21.65
N TRP A 258 -7.01 -20.71 20.72
CA TRP A 258 -5.73 -21.28 20.31
C TRP A 258 -4.77 -20.25 19.70
N PHE A 259 -5.27 -19.14 19.17
CA PHE A 259 -4.42 -18.08 18.64
C PHE A 259 -3.50 -17.51 19.72
N TYR A 260 -3.97 -17.45 20.97
CA TYR A 260 -3.21 -16.93 22.10
C TYR A 260 -2.40 -18.01 22.84
N GLU A 261 -2.61 -19.27 22.51
CA GLU A 261 -1.93 -20.40 23.16
C GLU A 261 -0.61 -20.71 22.44
N THR A 262 0.44 -20.98 23.23
CA THR A 262 1.76 -21.34 22.70
C THR A 262 1.98 -22.86 22.61
N ASN A 263 0.90 -23.64 22.63
CA ASN A 263 0.98 -25.10 22.68
C ASN A 263 1.49 -25.68 21.35
N THR A 264 2.37 -26.68 21.43
CA THR A 264 3.05 -27.30 20.28
C THR A 264 2.11 -28.12 19.38
N SER A 265 0.96 -28.58 19.89
CA SER A 265 -0.05 -29.30 19.09
C SER A 265 -0.65 -28.44 17.97
N ASN A 266 -1.10 -27.22 18.30
CA ASN A 266 -1.67 -26.29 17.31
C ASN A 266 -0.65 -25.91 16.22
N GLN A 267 0.63 -25.85 16.55
CA GLN A 267 1.70 -25.61 15.57
C GLN A 267 1.85 -26.79 14.60
N LYS A 268 1.72 -28.03 15.09
CA LYS A 268 1.75 -29.25 14.25
C LYS A 268 0.55 -29.32 13.31
N GLU A 269 -0.61 -28.84 13.74
CA GLU A 269 -1.81 -28.70 12.91
C GLU A 269 -1.73 -27.54 11.92
N GLY A 270 -0.65 -26.76 11.94
CA GLY A 270 -0.50 -25.61 11.07
C GLY A 270 -1.46 -24.47 11.41
N LYS A 271 -1.89 -24.30 12.65
CA LYS A 271 -2.66 -23.11 13.05
C LYS A 271 -1.73 -21.90 13.24
N ILE A 272 -2.19 -20.71 12.83
CA ILE A 272 -1.44 -19.48 13.15
C ILE A 272 -1.67 -19.10 14.61
N ASN A 273 -0.67 -18.49 15.23
CA ASN A 273 -0.73 -18.06 16.63
C ASN A 273 -0.14 -16.66 16.80
N PHE A 274 -0.27 -16.12 18.01
CA PHE A 274 0.07 -14.76 18.38
C PHE A 274 1.52 -14.37 18.10
N SER A 275 2.44 -15.34 17.97
CA SER A 275 3.85 -15.08 17.64
C SER A 275 4.07 -14.50 16.24
N CYS A 276 3.11 -14.64 15.32
CA CYS A 276 3.16 -13.97 14.01
C CYS A 276 3.12 -12.44 14.13
N ILE A 277 2.62 -11.91 15.26
CA ILE A 277 2.59 -10.49 15.56
C ILE A 277 3.93 -10.08 16.18
N SER A 278 4.52 -9.00 15.67
CA SER A 278 5.82 -8.52 16.13
C SER A 278 5.80 -8.13 17.62
N PRO A 279 6.92 -8.29 18.35
CA PRO A 279 6.97 -7.97 19.78
C PRO A 279 6.50 -6.55 20.11
N GLN A 280 6.83 -5.57 19.26
CA GLN A 280 6.45 -4.16 19.44
C GLN A 280 4.93 -3.98 19.41
N VAL A 281 4.22 -4.71 18.53
CA VAL A 281 2.76 -4.65 18.45
C VAL A 281 2.13 -5.43 19.60
N ARG A 282 2.69 -6.60 19.95
CA ARG A 282 2.21 -7.42 21.09
C ARG A 282 2.25 -6.67 22.42
N GLN A 283 3.31 -5.91 22.69
CA GLN A 283 3.42 -5.10 23.93
C GLN A 283 2.33 -4.04 24.06
N ALA A 284 1.78 -3.56 22.93
CA ALA A 284 0.68 -2.61 22.91
C ALA A 284 -0.70 -3.26 23.14
N ILE A 285 -0.80 -4.59 23.06
CA ILE A 285 -2.04 -5.33 23.30
C ILE A 285 -2.06 -5.74 24.78
N PRO A 286 -3.13 -5.42 25.53
CA PRO A 286 -3.26 -5.85 26.93
C PRO A 286 -3.28 -7.38 27.04
N MET A 287 -2.16 -7.99 27.44
CA MET A 287 -2.08 -9.41 27.80
C MET A 287 -2.12 -9.55 29.32
N LEU A 288 -2.56 -10.70 29.83
CA LEU A 288 -2.43 -11.02 31.26
C LEU A 288 -0.94 -10.98 31.62
N SER A 289 -0.53 -9.99 32.41
CA SER A 289 0.73 -10.08 33.15
C SER A 289 0.43 -10.73 34.50
N HIS A 290 1.35 -11.55 35.00
CA HIS A 290 1.26 -12.16 36.34
C HIS A 290 1.14 -11.14 37.50
N THR A 291 1.17 -9.84 37.21
CA THR A 291 1.30 -8.74 38.18
C THR A 291 0.06 -7.84 38.30
N SER A 292 -1.02 -8.05 37.54
CA SER A 292 -2.24 -7.23 37.71
C SER A 292 -3.52 -8.03 37.59
N HIS A 293 -4.22 -8.23 38.71
CA HIS A 293 -5.52 -8.90 38.77
C HIS A 293 -6.70 -8.12 38.14
N ASN A 294 -6.47 -6.90 37.63
CA ASN A 294 -7.52 -5.99 37.11
C ASN A 294 -7.45 -5.74 35.59
N ALA A 295 -6.63 -6.46 34.82
CA ALA A 295 -6.47 -6.23 33.38
C ALA A 295 -7.24 -7.27 32.53
N THR A 296 -8.34 -6.86 31.92
CA THR A 296 -9.03 -7.66 30.87
C THR A 296 -8.09 -7.87 29.68
N SER A 297 -7.77 -9.13 29.37
CA SER A 297 -7.00 -9.52 28.18
C SER A 297 -7.90 -10.14 27.11
N PRO A 298 -7.48 -10.24 25.84
CA PRO A 298 -8.20 -10.97 24.80
C PRO A 298 -8.58 -12.39 25.21
N LEU A 299 -7.64 -13.16 25.75
CA LEU A 299 -7.89 -14.53 26.16
C LEU A 299 -8.87 -14.61 27.35
N MET A 300 -8.77 -13.67 28.29
CA MET A 300 -9.72 -13.59 29.40
C MET A 300 -11.11 -13.26 28.88
N LEU A 301 -11.25 -12.27 28.00
CA LEU A 301 -12.52 -11.92 27.35
C LEU A 301 -13.13 -13.17 26.72
N LEU A 302 -12.37 -13.89 25.88
CA LEU A 302 -12.82 -15.12 25.22
C LEU A 302 -13.28 -16.20 26.20
N LYS A 303 -12.59 -16.36 27.33
CA LYS A 303 -12.91 -17.37 28.35
C LYS A 303 -14.08 -16.97 29.26
N THR A 304 -14.25 -15.69 29.58
CA THR A 304 -15.26 -15.21 30.53
C THR A 304 -16.61 -14.90 29.90
N SER A 305 -16.67 -14.68 28.59
CA SER A 305 -17.91 -14.28 27.91
C SER A 305 -18.55 -15.37 27.05
N GLU A 306 -18.18 -16.64 27.24
CA GLU A 306 -18.73 -17.78 26.46
C GLU A 306 -18.76 -17.50 24.94
N LEU A 307 -17.79 -16.71 24.41
CA LEU A 307 -17.79 -16.21 23.03
C LEU A 307 -17.69 -17.31 21.98
N THR A 308 -17.32 -18.51 22.40
CA THR A 308 -17.34 -19.69 21.55
C THR A 308 -18.75 -20.14 21.20
N ASP A 309 -19.77 -19.86 22.03
CA ASP A 309 -21.17 -20.29 21.85
C ASP A 309 -22.19 -19.14 21.80
N ASN A 310 -21.74 -17.88 21.88
CA ASN A 310 -22.58 -16.70 21.75
C ASN A 310 -23.14 -16.57 20.31
N GLU A 311 -24.48 -16.58 20.16
CA GLU A 311 -25.19 -16.44 18.89
C GLU A 311 -24.74 -15.23 18.06
N VAL A 312 -24.44 -14.10 18.71
CA VAL A 312 -24.00 -12.87 18.06
C VAL A 312 -22.64 -13.05 17.40
N VAL A 313 -21.70 -13.72 18.08
CA VAL A 313 -20.37 -14.03 17.55
C VAL A 313 -20.46 -15.05 16.41
N MET A 314 -21.35 -16.04 16.52
CA MET A 314 -21.59 -17.00 15.45
C MET A 314 -22.19 -16.35 14.22
N ASN A 315 -23.16 -15.44 14.40
CA ASN A 315 -23.71 -14.64 13.32
C ASN A 315 -22.62 -13.79 12.65
N TYR A 316 -21.75 -13.13 13.43
CA TYR A 316 -20.60 -12.40 12.89
C TYR A 316 -19.69 -13.29 12.04
N LYS A 317 -19.28 -14.45 12.55
CA LYS A 317 -18.47 -15.44 11.82
C LYS A 317 -19.14 -15.84 10.51
N HIS A 318 -20.44 -16.17 10.55
CA HIS A 318 -21.21 -16.56 9.36
C HIS A 318 -21.25 -15.45 8.30
N LEU A 319 -21.56 -14.22 8.70
CA LEU A 319 -21.62 -13.05 7.81
C LEU A 319 -20.26 -12.73 7.18
N VAL A 320 -19.18 -12.92 7.94
CA VAL A 320 -17.82 -12.74 7.44
C VAL A 320 -17.44 -13.85 6.46
N CYS A 321 -17.63 -15.12 6.81
CA CYS A 321 -17.28 -16.23 5.91
C CYS A 321 -18.10 -16.22 4.61
N SER A 322 -19.36 -15.78 4.67
CA SER A 322 -20.23 -15.67 3.49
C SER A 322 -20.04 -14.40 2.66
N GLY A 323 -19.17 -13.46 3.10
CA GLY A 323 -18.93 -12.19 2.40
C GLY A 323 -20.07 -11.15 2.52
N LYS A 324 -21.08 -11.41 3.37
CA LYS A 324 -22.31 -10.62 3.51
C LYS A 324 -22.30 -9.58 4.64
N LEU A 325 -21.20 -9.47 5.40
CA LEU A 325 -21.11 -8.53 6.53
C LEU A 325 -21.49 -7.08 6.16
N TYR A 326 -20.98 -6.56 5.05
CA TYR A 326 -21.25 -5.18 4.65
C TYR A 326 -22.70 -4.99 4.21
N ASP A 327 -23.26 -5.98 3.52
CA ASP A 327 -24.65 -5.98 3.06
C ASP A 327 -25.61 -6.01 4.26
N HIS A 328 -25.32 -6.83 5.27
CA HIS A 328 -26.08 -6.86 6.52
C HIS A 328 -26.02 -5.52 7.27
N ILE A 329 -24.84 -4.92 7.45
CA ILE A 329 -24.73 -3.60 8.09
C ILE A 329 -25.51 -2.53 7.29
N LEU A 330 -25.44 -2.56 5.95
CA LEU A 330 -26.20 -1.63 5.11
C LEU A 330 -27.72 -1.77 5.31
N GLN A 331 -28.21 -3.01 5.38
CA GLN A 331 -29.62 -3.31 5.65
C GLN A 331 -30.05 -2.78 7.02
N GLU A 332 -29.28 -3.06 8.08
CA GLU A 332 -29.57 -2.60 9.45
C GLU A 332 -29.49 -1.07 9.60
N MET A 333 -28.63 -0.41 8.82
CA MET A 333 -28.56 1.05 8.78
C MET A 333 -29.80 1.69 8.13
N ASN A 334 -30.53 0.95 7.29
CA ASN A 334 -31.71 1.41 6.57
C ASN A 334 -31.55 2.81 5.95
N ASN A 335 -30.38 3.06 5.34
CA ASN A 335 -30.05 4.36 4.75
C ASN A 335 -30.01 4.27 3.22
N PRO A 336 -31.00 4.82 2.51
CA PRO A 336 -31.10 4.69 1.05
C PRO A 336 -30.02 5.47 0.29
N THR A 337 -29.28 6.36 0.94
CA THR A 337 -28.21 7.15 0.32
C THR A 337 -26.84 6.46 0.36
N MET A 338 -26.71 5.37 1.12
CA MET A 338 -25.44 4.67 1.28
C MET A 338 -25.37 3.46 0.36
N THR A 339 -24.21 3.26 -0.26
CA THR A 339 -23.90 2.05 -1.01
C THR A 339 -23.12 1.04 -0.17
N ARG A 340 -23.03 -0.20 -0.65
CA ARG A 340 -22.16 -1.23 -0.07
C ARG A 340 -20.70 -0.78 0.03
N ASP A 341 -20.21 -0.06 -0.97
CA ASP A 341 -18.84 0.46 -1.00
C ASP A 341 -18.61 1.58 0.03
N ASP A 342 -19.64 2.41 0.28
CA ASP A 342 -19.60 3.39 1.36
C ASP A 342 -19.49 2.72 2.72
N VAL A 343 -20.31 1.69 2.97
CA VAL A 343 -20.27 0.91 4.21
C VAL A 343 -18.92 0.22 4.36
N LYS A 344 -18.40 -0.43 3.31
CA LYS A 344 -17.08 -1.08 3.33
C LYS A 344 -15.98 -0.08 3.70
N ARG A 345 -15.94 1.08 3.06
CA ARG A 345 -14.97 2.15 3.34
C ARG A 345 -15.07 2.63 4.79
N ASP A 346 -16.29 2.92 5.25
CA ASP A 346 -16.53 3.47 6.57
C ASP A 346 -16.31 2.45 7.69
N PHE A 347 -16.58 1.17 7.43
CA PHE A 347 -16.27 0.05 8.30
C PHE A 347 -14.76 -0.11 8.49
N LEU A 348 -13.98 -0.13 7.40
CA LEU A 348 -12.51 -0.21 7.49
C LEU A 348 -11.94 1.02 8.23
N ARG A 349 -12.48 2.22 7.95
CA ARG A 349 -12.15 3.43 8.69
C ARG A 349 -12.49 3.28 10.19
N ALA A 350 -13.64 2.70 10.52
CA ALA A 350 -14.08 2.45 11.88
C ALA A 350 -13.16 1.45 12.62
N MET A 351 -12.82 0.33 11.97
CA MET A 351 -11.89 -0.67 12.49
C MET A 351 -10.55 -0.04 12.89
N TYR A 352 -10.02 0.85 12.04
CA TYR A 352 -8.69 1.44 12.24
C TYR A 352 -8.70 2.79 12.97
N SER A 353 -9.89 3.31 13.30
CA SER A 353 -10.04 4.53 14.08
C SER A 353 -9.73 4.30 15.56
N ASP A 354 -9.31 5.39 16.21
CA ASP A 354 -9.18 5.47 17.67
C ASP A 354 -10.51 5.13 18.37
N ASN A 355 -10.48 4.52 19.54
CA ASN A 355 -11.69 4.15 20.29
C ASN A 355 -12.59 5.37 20.59
N ARG A 356 -12.00 6.56 20.75
CA ARG A 356 -12.70 7.84 20.98
C ARG A 356 -13.42 8.38 19.76
N PHE A 357 -13.14 7.86 18.57
CA PHE A 357 -13.84 8.28 17.36
C PHE A 357 -15.24 7.66 17.32
N THR A 358 -16.25 8.34 17.87
CA THR A 358 -17.63 7.86 18.03
C THR A 358 -18.61 8.41 16.99
N GLN A 359 -18.17 9.39 16.19
CA GLN A 359 -19.01 10.11 15.22
C GLN A 359 -19.27 9.33 13.92
N CYS A 360 -18.77 8.10 13.78
CA CYS A 360 -18.99 7.27 12.59
C CYS A 360 -20.25 6.39 12.79
N PRO A 361 -21.31 6.56 11.98
CA PRO A 361 -22.54 5.76 12.10
C PRO A 361 -22.27 4.26 11.96
N VAL A 362 -21.46 3.86 10.97
CA VAL A 362 -21.08 2.46 10.75
C VAL A 362 -20.38 1.85 11.97
N LYS A 363 -19.58 2.64 12.70
CA LYS A 363 -18.91 2.15 13.91
C LYS A 363 -19.88 1.93 15.07
N ARG A 364 -20.91 2.78 15.18
CA ARG A 364 -21.96 2.65 16.19
C ARG A 364 -22.79 1.41 15.89
N MET A 365 -23.25 1.29 14.65
CA MET A 365 -23.99 0.11 14.18
C MET A 365 -23.20 -1.18 14.42
N PHE A 366 -21.91 -1.22 14.07
CA PHE A 366 -21.06 -2.39 14.33
C PHE A 366 -20.95 -2.73 15.84
N ARG A 367 -20.91 -1.72 16.72
CA ARG A 367 -20.88 -1.94 18.17
C ARG A 367 -22.21 -2.48 18.70
N GLU A 368 -23.32 -2.03 18.14
CA GLU A 368 -24.67 -2.46 18.52
C GLU A 368 -24.95 -3.89 18.04
N LEU A 369 -24.60 -4.21 16.79
CA LEU A 369 -24.80 -5.53 16.21
C LEU A 369 -23.84 -6.60 16.76
N PHE A 370 -22.59 -6.23 17.07
CA PHE A 370 -21.54 -7.18 17.49
C PHE A 370 -20.71 -6.64 18.68
N PRO A 371 -21.33 -6.44 19.85
CA PRO A 371 -20.70 -5.75 20.97
C PRO A 371 -19.44 -6.44 21.49
N GLU A 372 -19.41 -7.77 21.54
CA GLU A 372 -18.27 -8.53 22.07
C GLU A 372 -17.09 -8.56 21.10
N VAL A 373 -17.38 -8.68 19.80
CA VAL A 373 -16.37 -8.54 18.73
C VAL A 373 -15.80 -7.12 18.76
N TYR A 374 -16.65 -6.11 18.89
CA TYR A 374 -16.22 -4.72 19.03
C TYR A 374 -15.34 -4.52 20.26
N GLN A 375 -15.71 -5.10 21.40
CA GLN A 375 -14.94 -5.01 22.65
C GLN A 375 -13.54 -5.59 22.48
N LEU A 376 -13.41 -6.74 21.81
CA LEU A 376 -12.13 -7.34 21.48
C LEU A 376 -11.29 -6.39 20.60
N PHE A 377 -11.86 -5.82 19.53
CA PHE A 377 -11.12 -4.90 18.66
C PHE A 377 -10.72 -3.62 19.39
N ALA A 378 -11.59 -3.11 20.27
CA ALA A 378 -11.31 -1.96 21.11
C ALA A 378 -10.15 -2.23 22.08
N LEU A 379 -10.04 -3.46 22.60
CA LEU A 379 -8.96 -3.87 23.50
C LEU A 379 -7.60 -3.84 22.81
N TYR A 380 -7.50 -4.36 21.58
CA TYR A 380 -6.28 -4.27 20.77
C TYR A 380 -5.84 -2.82 20.51
N LYS A 381 -6.80 -1.89 20.41
CA LYS A 381 -6.52 -0.47 20.14
C LYS A 381 -6.25 0.37 21.39
N ARG A 382 -6.41 -0.21 22.59
CA ARG A 382 -6.46 0.53 23.86
C ARG A 382 -5.21 1.36 24.14
N LYS A 383 -4.02 0.76 24.05
CA LYS A 383 -2.75 1.48 24.29
C LYS A 383 -2.26 2.21 23.05
N ASN A 384 -2.47 1.61 21.87
CA ASN A 384 -2.07 2.18 20.60
C ASN A 384 -3.10 1.83 19.52
N LYS A 385 -3.79 2.85 18.99
CA LYS A 385 -4.80 2.65 17.93
C LYS A 385 -4.28 1.95 16.68
N LYS A 386 -2.96 2.01 16.42
CA LYS A 386 -2.32 1.36 15.26
C LYS A 386 -2.10 -0.13 15.48
N ALA A 387 -2.13 -0.63 16.72
CA ALA A 387 -1.81 -2.02 17.02
C ALA A 387 -2.76 -3.01 16.34
N PHE A 388 -4.07 -2.75 16.38
CA PHE A 388 -5.06 -3.59 15.70
C PHE A 388 -4.86 -3.67 14.16
N PRO A 389 -4.81 -2.54 13.42
CA PRO A 389 -4.53 -2.59 11.98
C PRO A 389 -3.21 -3.30 11.65
N ILE A 390 -2.12 -2.98 12.37
CA ILE A 390 -0.80 -3.57 12.08
C ILE A 390 -0.80 -5.07 12.39
N ALA A 391 -1.47 -5.51 13.47
CA ALA A 391 -1.60 -6.93 13.79
C ALA A 391 -2.31 -7.71 12.67
N LEU A 392 -3.44 -7.21 12.17
CA LEU A 392 -4.15 -7.85 11.05
C LEU A 392 -3.30 -7.90 9.77
N GLN A 393 -2.54 -6.84 9.47
CA GLN A 393 -1.63 -6.82 8.33
C GLN A 393 -0.44 -7.79 8.48
N GLN A 394 0.04 -8.01 9.71
CA GLN A 394 1.11 -8.99 9.98
C GLN A 394 0.58 -10.43 9.88
N ILE A 395 -0.65 -10.68 10.33
CA ILE A 395 -1.35 -11.96 10.12
C ILE A 395 -1.52 -12.21 8.63
N GLU A 396 -2.01 -11.22 7.88
CA GLU A 396 -2.14 -11.27 6.40
C GLU A 396 -0.81 -11.64 5.73
N ALA A 397 0.27 -10.91 6.05
CA ALA A 397 1.58 -11.16 5.48
C ALA A 397 2.08 -12.58 5.79
N THR A 398 1.87 -13.07 7.02
CA THR A 398 2.26 -14.43 7.40
C THR A 398 1.49 -15.47 6.58
N LEU A 399 0.18 -15.30 6.40
CA LEU A 399 -0.63 -16.23 5.62
C LEU A 399 -0.24 -16.24 4.14
N ILE A 400 -0.15 -15.07 3.51
CA ILE A 400 0.08 -14.98 2.07
C ILE A 400 1.55 -15.24 1.71
N LEU A 401 2.49 -14.60 2.41
CA LEU A 401 3.92 -14.66 2.07
C LEU A 401 4.62 -15.89 2.64
N ASP A 402 4.26 -16.32 3.85
CA ASP A 402 4.97 -17.40 4.54
C ASP A 402 4.29 -18.76 4.47
N ARG A 403 3.02 -18.82 4.06
CA ARG A 403 2.30 -20.09 3.90
C ARG A 403 1.88 -20.35 2.47
N VAL A 404 0.90 -19.59 1.98
CA VAL A 404 0.28 -19.77 0.68
C VAL A 404 1.35 -19.75 -0.42
N SER A 405 2.09 -18.64 -0.55
CA SER A 405 3.08 -18.52 -1.64
C SER A 405 4.23 -19.52 -1.53
N LYS A 406 4.66 -19.89 -0.32
CA LYS A 406 5.69 -20.93 -0.12
C LYS A 406 5.17 -22.32 -0.50
N ARG A 407 3.91 -22.64 -0.21
CA ARG A 407 3.29 -23.89 -0.67
C ARG A 407 3.17 -23.93 -2.19
N ILE A 408 2.67 -22.86 -2.80
CA ILE A 408 2.57 -22.76 -4.27
C ILE A 408 3.95 -22.93 -4.90
N ALA A 409 4.99 -22.27 -4.37
CA ALA A 409 6.34 -22.40 -4.90
C ALA A 409 6.96 -23.80 -4.71
N ARG A 410 6.49 -24.60 -3.74
CA ARG A 410 6.89 -26.00 -3.58
C ARG A 410 6.18 -26.91 -4.57
N GLU A 411 4.86 -26.74 -4.74
CA GLU A 411 4.05 -27.54 -5.67
C GLU A 411 4.30 -27.19 -7.14
N PHE A 412 4.57 -25.92 -7.43
CA PHE A 412 4.78 -25.39 -8.78
C PHE A 412 6.03 -24.48 -8.84
N PRO A 413 7.25 -25.04 -8.78
CA PRO A 413 8.47 -24.24 -8.67
C PRO A 413 8.74 -23.27 -9.83
N GLY A 414 8.19 -23.54 -11.02
CA GLY A 414 8.33 -22.71 -12.22
C GLY A 414 7.19 -21.70 -12.44
N LEU A 415 6.09 -21.81 -11.69
CA LEU A 415 4.91 -20.97 -11.90
C LEU A 415 5.17 -19.53 -11.41
N PRO A 416 5.02 -18.51 -12.26
CA PRO A 416 5.11 -17.12 -11.80
C PRO A 416 3.96 -16.83 -10.82
N ILE A 417 4.36 -16.41 -9.63
CA ILE A 417 3.45 -15.95 -8.59
C ILE A 417 3.92 -14.61 -8.02
N TYR A 418 2.95 -13.75 -7.76
CA TYR A 418 3.16 -12.47 -7.11
C TYR A 418 2.09 -12.25 -6.06
N THR A 419 2.26 -11.23 -5.24
CA THR A 419 1.31 -10.89 -4.19
C THR A 419 0.98 -9.41 -4.21
N ILE A 420 -0.30 -9.07 -4.07
CA ILE A 420 -0.76 -7.71 -3.88
C ILE A 420 -1.52 -7.67 -2.55
N HIS A 421 -0.77 -7.49 -1.46
CA HIS A 421 -1.31 -7.54 -0.09
C HIS A 421 -1.89 -8.93 0.25
N ASP A 422 -3.20 -9.00 0.39
CA ASP A 422 -4.02 -10.17 0.69
C ASP A 422 -4.29 -11.07 -0.52
N SER A 423 -3.88 -10.65 -1.71
CA SER A 423 -4.13 -11.38 -2.95
C SER A 423 -2.90 -12.10 -3.50
N VAL A 424 -3.14 -13.18 -4.25
CA VAL A 424 -2.13 -13.88 -5.05
C VAL A 424 -2.41 -13.66 -6.53
N VAL A 425 -1.35 -13.31 -7.26
CA VAL A 425 -1.36 -13.15 -8.69
C VAL A 425 -0.65 -14.33 -9.34
N THR A 426 -1.24 -14.90 -10.40
CA THR A 426 -0.59 -15.94 -11.20
C THR A 426 -1.15 -15.99 -12.62
N LEU A 427 -0.70 -16.94 -13.44
CA LEU A 427 -1.24 -17.20 -14.77
C LEU A 427 -2.70 -17.64 -14.70
N MET A 428 -3.52 -17.15 -15.64
CA MET A 428 -4.95 -17.44 -15.73
C MET A 428 -5.30 -18.93 -15.69
N ALA A 429 -4.46 -19.76 -16.32
CA ALA A 429 -4.65 -21.21 -16.38
C ALA A 429 -4.59 -21.89 -15.00
N TYR A 430 -3.83 -21.34 -14.05
CA TYR A 430 -3.61 -21.94 -12.73
C TYR A 430 -4.57 -21.40 -11.66
N ARG A 431 -5.43 -20.42 -11.99
CA ARG A 431 -6.26 -19.70 -11.00
C ARG A 431 -7.03 -20.62 -10.06
N LYS A 432 -7.73 -21.64 -10.59
CA LYS A 432 -8.56 -22.56 -9.79
C LYS A 432 -7.72 -23.37 -8.82
N ARG A 433 -6.56 -23.84 -9.28
CA ARG A 433 -5.64 -24.63 -8.45
C ARG A 433 -5.02 -23.77 -7.35
N ILE A 434 -4.65 -22.53 -7.66
CA ILE A 434 -4.08 -21.62 -6.67
C ILE A 434 -5.13 -21.17 -5.66
N GLN A 435 -6.36 -20.90 -6.09
CA GLN A 435 -7.47 -20.61 -5.18
C GLN A 435 -7.69 -21.76 -4.20
N GLN A 436 -7.69 -23.01 -4.66
CA GLN A 436 -7.79 -24.17 -3.79
C GLN A 436 -6.66 -24.22 -2.74
N ILE A 437 -5.41 -23.94 -3.13
CA ILE A 437 -4.29 -23.88 -2.18
C ILE A 437 -4.48 -22.75 -1.16
N MET A 438 -4.99 -21.59 -1.60
CA MET A 438 -5.33 -20.49 -0.70
C MET A 438 -6.42 -20.90 0.29
N GLU A 439 -7.50 -21.53 -0.17
CA GLU A 439 -8.59 -22.06 0.66
C GLU A 439 -8.05 -22.99 1.75
N GLU A 440 -7.30 -24.02 1.36
CA GLU A 440 -6.78 -25.03 2.28
C GLU A 440 -5.81 -24.44 3.31
N GLU A 441 -4.87 -23.60 2.88
CA GLU A 441 -3.89 -23.00 3.80
C GLU A 441 -4.54 -22.01 4.78
N ILE A 442 -5.47 -21.19 4.29
CA ILE A 442 -6.16 -20.20 5.10
C ILE A 442 -7.11 -20.87 6.08
N GLU A 443 -7.87 -21.88 5.64
CA GLU A 443 -8.75 -22.67 6.50
C GLU A 443 -7.95 -23.38 7.60
N THR A 444 -6.85 -24.03 7.24
CA THR A 444 -5.94 -24.66 8.22
C THR A 444 -5.41 -23.64 9.23
N ALA A 445 -5.06 -22.43 8.77
CA ALA A 445 -4.48 -21.41 9.62
C ALA A 445 -5.47 -20.77 10.60
N ILE A 446 -6.63 -20.38 10.10
CA ILE A 446 -7.61 -19.52 10.78
C ILE A 446 -8.75 -20.36 11.37
N GLY A 447 -9.01 -21.55 10.83
CA GLY A 447 -10.15 -22.41 11.18
C GLY A 447 -11.43 -22.12 10.40
N PHE A 448 -11.38 -21.24 9.39
CA PHE A 448 -12.54 -20.86 8.58
C PHE A 448 -12.18 -20.75 7.11
N LYS A 449 -13.13 -21.09 6.23
CA LYS A 449 -12.98 -20.91 4.78
C LYS A 449 -13.20 -19.45 4.38
N PRO A 450 -12.28 -18.83 3.63
CA PRO A 450 -12.47 -17.50 3.06
C PRO A 450 -13.44 -17.51 1.87
N SER A 451 -13.98 -16.33 1.54
CA SER A 451 -14.63 -16.06 0.25
C SER A 451 -13.67 -15.28 -0.65
N PHE A 452 -13.64 -15.64 -1.94
CA PHE A 452 -12.76 -15.02 -2.93
C PHE A 452 -13.52 -14.13 -3.89
N GLY A 453 -12.88 -13.01 -4.25
CA GLY A 453 -13.20 -12.23 -5.43
C GLY A 453 -12.14 -12.49 -6.50
N GLU A 454 -12.57 -12.56 -7.75
CA GLU A 454 -11.68 -12.63 -8.90
C GLU A 454 -11.61 -11.25 -9.57
N GLU A 455 -10.40 -10.71 -9.70
CA GLU A 455 -10.12 -9.56 -10.55
C GLU A 455 -9.14 -10.00 -11.65
N TRP A 456 -9.43 -9.64 -12.89
CA TRP A 456 -8.44 -9.74 -13.98
C TRP A 456 -7.34 -8.74 -13.66
N LEU A 457 -6.08 -9.17 -13.79
CA LEU A 457 -5.00 -8.20 -13.74
C LEU A 457 -5.08 -7.37 -14.97
#